data_AF-A0A645CTT0-F1
#
_entry.id   AF-A0A645CTT0-F1
#
_cell.length_a   1.000
_cell.length_b   1.000
_cell.length_c   1.000
_cell.angle_alpha   90.00
_cell.angle_beta   90.00
_cell.angle_gamma   90.00
#
_symmetry.space_group_name_H-M   'P 1'
#
loop_
_entity.id
_entity.type
_entity.pdbx_description
1 polymer ?
#
loop_
_entity_poly.entity_id
_entity_poly.type
_entity_poly.pdbx_seq_one_letter_code
_entity_poly.pdbx_strand_id
1 'polypeptide(L)'
;MSEPVARAMAEGVCRVTGAEVGVSVTGVAGPDSDERGNPVGLVYLGLHTPDGTFCRKLELGQRRRDRIRNVAASTALDMVRRYLAGLPLEPRR
;
A
#
# COMPACT_ATOMS: atom_id res chain seq x y z
N MET A 1 -11.47 -3.35 1.97
CA MET A 1 -10.01 -3.10 2.00
C MET A 1 -9.67 -2.30 3.25
N SER A 2 -8.70 -2.71 4.08
CA SER A 2 -8.42 -2.06 5.37
C SER A 2 -6.94 -2.09 5.74
N GLU A 3 -6.55 -1.23 6.69
CA GLU A 3 -5.19 -1.18 7.23
C GLU A 3 -4.73 -2.53 7.82
N PRO A 4 -5.50 -3.24 8.67
CA PRO A 4 -5.09 -4.54 9.20
C PRO A 4 -4.78 -5.57 8.10
N VAL A 5 -5.55 -5.55 7.01
CA VAL A 5 -5.31 -6.44 5.86
C VAL A 5 -3.98 -6.10 5.17
N ALA A 6 -3.74 -4.81 4.91
CA ALA A 6 -2.49 -4.38 4.27
C ALA A 6 -1.25 -4.75 5.12
N ARG A 7 -1.31 -4.53 6.43
CA ARG A 7 -0.23 -4.90 7.37
C ARG A 7 0.02 -6.40 7.37
N ALA A 8 -1.05 -7.20 7.53
CA ALA A 8 -0.93 -8.66 7.55
C ALA A 8 -0.38 -9.23 6.24
N MET A 9 -0.72 -8.64 5.09
CA MET A 9 -0.15 -9.04 3.79
C MET A 9 1.36 -8.73 3.70
N ALA A 10 1.80 -7.55 4.18
CA ALA A 10 3.21 -7.16 4.16
C ALA A 10 4.06 -8.01 5.11
N GLU A 11 3.55 -8.31 6.30
CA GLU A 11 4.19 -9.23 7.25
C GLU A 11 4.21 -10.67 6.71
N GLY A 12 3.11 -11.10 6.10
CA GLY A 12 2.95 -12.44 5.55
C GLY A 12 3.95 -12.74 4.43
N VAL A 13 4.19 -11.81 3.52
CA VAL A 13 5.16 -12.02 2.43
C VAL A 13 6.59 -12.18 2.98
N CYS A 14 6.99 -11.40 3.99
CA CYS A 14 8.28 -11.56 4.66
C CYS A 14 8.39 -12.93 5.35
N ARG A 15 7.35 -13.34 6.08
CA ARG A 15 7.33 -14.65 6.75
C ARG A 15 7.49 -15.83 5.78
N VAL A 16 6.90 -15.75 4.59
CA VAL A 16 6.95 -16.84 3.60
C VAL A 16 8.25 -16.83 2.78
N THR A 17 8.82 -15.66 2.53
CA THR A 17 10.00 -15.51 1.64
C THR A 17 11.32 -15.40 2.39
N GLY A 18 11.31 -15.07 3.68
CA GLY A 18 12.51 -14.73 4.45
C GLY A 18 13.07 -13.34 4.15
N ALA A 19 12.37 -12.51 3.37
CA ALA A 19 12.80 -11.14 3.08
C ALA A 19 12.67 -10.23 4.32
N GLU A 20 13.62 -9.31 4.51
CA GLU A 20 13.59 -8.33 5.60
C GLU A 20 12.56 -7.21 5.38
N VAL A 21 12.29 -6.89 4.11
CA VAL A 21 11.35 -5.84 3.72
C VAL A 21 10.24 -6.43 2.86
N GLY A 22 9.00 -6.13 3.22
CA GLY A 22 7.80 -6.61 2.54
C GLY A 22 6.86 -5.46 2.24
N VAL A 23 6.31 -5.42 1.02
CA VAL A 23 5.36 -4.38 0.62
C VAL A 23 4.08 -5.02 0.10
N SER A 24 2.94 -4.42 0.44
CA SER A 24 1.63 -4.90 0.02
C SER A 24 0.77 -3.76 -0.54
N VAL A 25 -0.17 -4.13 -1.41
CA VAL A 25 -1.15 -3.22 -2.00
C VAL A 25 -2.51 -3.92 -1.92
N THR A 26 -3.51 -3.26 -1.33
CA THR A 26 -4.89 -3.75 -1.32
C THR A 26 -5.86 -2.58 -1.47
N GLY A 27 -6.78 -2.65 -2.43
CA GLY A 27 -7.58 -1.47 -2.77
C GLY A 27 -8.60 -1.71 -3.88
N VAL A 28 -9.49 -0.74 -4.07
CA VAL A 28 -10.53 -0.74 -5.11
C VAL A 28 -10.08 0.11 -6.28
N ALA A 29 -9.69 -0.54 -7.38
CA ALA A 29 -9.24 0.17 -8.58
C ALA A 29 -10.39 0.56 -9.54
N GLY A 30 -11.63 0.14 -9.25
CA GLY A 30 -12.80 0.39 -10.09
C GLY A 30 -12.99 -0.60 -11.25
N PRO A 31 -13.98 -0.37 -12.12
CA PRO A 31 -14.73 0.90 -12.26
C PRO A 31 -15.79 1.16 -11.18
N ASP A 32 -16.23 0.13 -10.47
CA ASP A 32 -17.26 0.21 -9.45
C ASP A 32 -16.69 0.00 -8.04
N SER A 33 -17.49 0.36 -7.03
CA SER A 33 -17.20 0.01 -5.63
C SER A 33 -17.12 -1.50 -5.44
N ASP A 34 -16.40 -1.96 -4.42
CA ASP A 34 -16.42 -3.38 -4.07
C ASP A 34 -17.77 -3.80 -3.44
N GLU A 35 -17.97 -5.11 -3.27
CA GLU A 35 -19.18 -5.68 -2.65
C GLU A 35 -19.45 -5.18 -1.22
N ARG A 36 -18.45 -4.58 -0.58
CA ARG A 36 -18.52 -4.02 0.77
C ARG A 36 -18.79 -2.51 0.76
N GLY A 37 -19.01 -1.92 -0.41
CA GLY A 37 -19.29 -0.49 -0.59
C GLY A 37 -18.06 0.42 -0.51
N ASN A 38 -16.83 -0.12 -0.54
CA ASN A 38 -15.64 0.71 -0.52
C ASN A 38 -15.52 1.50 -1.86
N PRO A 39 -15.27 2.82 -1.81
CA PRO A 39 -15.25 3.64 -3.01
C PRO A 39 -14.04 3.34 -3.89
N VAL A 40 -14.21 3.56 -5.19
CA VAL A 40 -13.12 3.54 -6.18
C VAL A 40 -12.03 4.52 -5.77
N GLY A 41 -10.78 4.05 -5.84
CA GLY A 41 -9.60 4.83 -5.48
C GLY A 41 -9.19 4.70 -4.01
N LEU A 42 -9.95 3.97 -3.18
CA LEU A 42 -9.49 3.60 -1.83
C LEU A 42 -8.42 2.51 -1.92
N VAL A 43 -7.20 2.82 -1.50
CA VAL A 43 -6.07 1.87 -1.49
C VAL A 43 -5.33 1.95 -0.16
N TYR A 44 -4.95 0.81 0.39
CA TYR A 44 -4.05 0.68 1.53
C TYR A 44 -2.74 0.04 1.08
N LEU A 45 -1.64 0.65 1.49
CA LEU A 45 -0.28 0.18 1.24
C LEU A 45 0.33 -0.27 2.56
N GLY A 46 0.77 -1.51 2.65
CA GLY A 46 1.50 -2.02 3.81
C GLY A 46 3.00 -2.05 3.52
N LEU A 47 3.82 -1.69 4.51
CA LEU A 47 5.28 -1.84 4.48
C LEU A 47 5.73 -2.50 5.78
N HIS A 48 6.27 -3.71 5.70
CA HIS A 48 6.92 -4.39 6.80
C HIS A 48 8.44 -4.24 6.67
N THR A 49 9.10 -3.95 7.79
CA THR A 49 10.55 -3.72 7.92
C THR A 49 11.03 -4.23 9.28
N PRO A 50 12.35 -4.35 9.50
CA PRO A 50 12.90 -4.63 10.84
C PRO A 50 12.45 -3.64 11.93
N ASP A 51 12.14 -2.39 11.57
CA ASP A 51 11.70 -1.35 12.51
C ASP A 51 10.19 -1.39 12.80
N GLY A 52 9.46 -2.29 12.14
CA GLY A 52 8.04 -2.51 12.32
C GLY A 52 7.25 -2.48 11.02
N THR A 53 5.91 -2.57 11.17
CA THR A 53 4.97 -2.52 10.06
C THR A 53 4.24 -1.18 10.03
N PHE A 54 4.17 -0.58 8.85
CA PHE A 54 3.53 0.70 8.58
C PHE A 54 2.40 0.52 7.56
N CYS A 55 1.40 1.38 7.62
CA CYS A 55 0.34 1.41 6.63
C CYS A 55 0.07 2.84 6.16
N ARG A 56 -0.11 3.00 4.85
CA ARG A 56 -0.52 4.27 4.23
C ARG A 56 -1.85 4.09 3.51
N LYS A 57 -2.83 4.92 3.86
CA LYS A 57 -4.10 5.04 3.14
C LYS A 57 -3.95 6.04 2.00
N LEU A 58 -4.46 5.68 0.82
CA LEU A 58 -4.58 6.54 -0.34
C LEU A 58 -6.07 6.67 -0.73
N GLU A 59 -6.47 7.90 -1.01
CA GLU A 59 -7.79 8.24 -1.53
C GLU A 59 -7.61 8.92 -2.89
N LEU A 60 -7.60 8.10 -3.94
CA LEU A 60 -7.24 8.53 -5.29
C LEU A 60 -8.45 9.07 -6.09
N GLY A 61 -9.66 8.88 -5.55
CA GLY A 61 -10.92 9.27 -6.17
C GLY A 61 -11.26 8.45 -7.42
N GLN A 62 -12.33 8.86 -8.11
CA GLN A 62 -12.76 8.27 -9.37
C GLN A 62 -11.76 8.58 -10.48
N ARG A 63 -10.92 7.60 -10.80
CA ARG A 63 -9.92 7.64 -11.88
C ARG A 63 -9.96 6.33 -12.63
N ARG A 64 -9.39 6.31 -13.84
CA ARG A 64 -9.24 5.06 -14.60
C ARG A 64 -8.43 4.04 -13.80
N ARG A 65 -8.80 2.76 -13.94
CA ARG A 65 -8.22 1.61 -13.21
C ARG A 65 -6.70 1.53 -13.34
N ASP A 66 -6.17 1.78 -14.54
CA ASP A 66 -4.74 1.82 -14.84
C ASP A 66 -4.03 2.93 -14.05
N ARG A 67 -4.62 4.13 -13.99
CA ARG A 67 -4.07 5.24 -13.22
C ARG A 67 -4.04 4.96 -11.73
N ILE A 68 -5.09 4.36 -11.17
CA ILE A 68 -5.13 3.95 -9.75
C ILE A 68 -4.03 2.96 -9.45
N ARG A 69 -3.88 1.91 -10.28
CA ARG A 69 -2.84 0.88 -10.11
C ARG A 69 -1.44 1.46 -10.22
N ASN A 70 -1.18 2.33 -11.20
CA ASN A 70 0.14 2.94 -11.40
C ASN A 70 0.53 3.84 -10.23
N VAL A 71 -0.39 4.67 -9.73
CA VAL A 71 -0.13 5.53 -8.56
C VAL A 71 0.09 4.69 -7.30
N ALA A 72 -0.73 3.66 -7.07
CA ALA A 72 -0.57 2.77 -5.93
C ALA A 72 0.78 2.05 -5.94
N ALA A 73 1.16 1.46 -7.08
CA ALA A 73 2.43 0.76 -7.23
C ALA A 73 3.63 1.69 -7.07
N SER A 74 3.60 2.87 -7.71
CA SER A 74 4.68 3.86 -7.58
C SER A 74 4.83 4.36 -6.15
N THR A 75 3.71 4.58 -5.45
CA THR A 75 3.73 5.02 -4.04
C THR A 75 4.25 3.92 -3.12
N ALA A 76 3.89 2.66 -3.37
CA ALA A 76 4.40 1.52 -2.62
C ALA A 76 5.92 1.38 -2.77
N LEU A 77 6.43 1.50 -4.01
CA LEU A 77 7.88 1.48 -4.27
C LEU A 77 8.59 2.70 -3.67
N ASP A 78 7.96 3.87 -3.66
CA ASP A 78 8.52 5.06 -3.00
C ASP A 78 8.60 4.89 -1.48
N MET A 79 7.64 4.21 -0.84
CA MET A 79 7.72 3.87 0.59
C MET A 79 8.94 2.98 0.89
N VAL A 80 9.17 1.95 0.07
CA VAL A 80 10.36 1.09 0.20
C VAL A 80 11.64 1.90 -0.03
N ARG A 81 11.69 2.70 -1.10
CA ARG A 81 12.85 3.55 -1.43
C ARG A 81 13.19 4.52 -0.30
N ARG A 82 12.18 5.15 0.31
CA ARG A 82 12.35 6.07 1.45
C ARG A 82 12.92 5.36 2.67
N TYR A 83 12.36 4.20 3.00
CA TYR A 83 12.86 3.37 4.10
C TYR A 83 14.34 3.04 3.92
N LEU A 84 14.71 2.48 2.76
CA LEU A 84 16.08 2.11 2.45
C LEU A 84 17.04 3.31 2.41
N ALA A 85 16.53 4.50 2.10
CA ALA A 85 17.32 5.74 2.07
C ALA A 85 17.36 6.48 3.43
N GLY A 86 16.77 5.93 4.50
CA GLY A 86 16.69 6.60 5.80
C GLY A 86 15.84 7.89 5.78
N LEU A 87 14.90 7.99 4.84
CA LEU A 87 14.01 9.14 4.69
C LEU A 87 12.67 8.90 5.42
N PRO A 88 11.97 9.97 5.82
CA PRO A 88 10.59 9.85 6.32
C PRO A 88 9.69 9.15 5.30
N LEU A 89 8.91 8.15 5.77
CA LEU A 89 8.01 7.35 4.93
C LEU A 89 6.90 8.18 4.28
N GLU A 90 6.50 9.27 4.94
CA GLU A 90 5.63 10.28 4.36
C GLU A 90 6.45 11.45 3.81
N PRO A 91 6.18 11.92 2.58
CA PRO A 91 6.74 13.17 2.11
C PRO A 91 6.36 14.32 3.05
N ARG A 92 7.33 15.18 3.39
CA ARG A 92 7.02 16.47 4.02
C ARG A 92 6.14 17.26 3.04
N ARG A 93 4.99 17.73 3.53
CA ARG A 93 4.07 18.60 2.77
C ARG A 93 4.68 19.97 2.54
#